data_AF-A0A833VAP7-F1
#
_entry.id   AF-A0A833VAP7-F1
#
_cell.length_a   1.000
_cell.length_b   1.000
_cell.length_c   1.000
_cell.angle_alpha   90.00
_cell.angle_beta   90.00
_cell.angle_gamma   90.00
#
_symmetry.space_group_name_H-M   'P 1'
#
loop_
_entity.id
_entity.type
_entity.pdbx_description
1 polymer ?
#
loop_
_entity_poly.entity_id
_entity_poly.type
_entity_poly.pdbx_seq_one_letter_code
_entity_poly.pdbx_strand_id
1 'polypeptide(L)'
;MAALIWKGLKNRRWLSQDQNIYIPYYAAHIIGSYTMNMEEFAEQAVQAGVVPPLVELLRGRLTWVEQRVAVRALGHLATYSGTFSAVANHGEVLELAIQLACSSLGIV
;
A
#
# COMPACT_ATOMS: atom_id res chain seq x y z
N MET A 1 -4.65 -5.16 8.99
CA MET A 1 -4.89 -4.07 8.00
C MET A 1 -5.20 -4.55 6.59
N ALA A 2 -4.59 -5.64 6.09
CA ALA A 2 -4.83 -6.20 4.75
C ALA A 2 -6.32 -6.32 4.35
N ALA A 3 -7.16 -6.86 5.24
CA ALA A 3 -8.59 -7.03 4.99
C ALA A 3 -9.34 -5.71 4.75
N LEU A 4 -8.96 -4.62 5.41
CA LEU A 4 -9.59 -3.31 5.25
C LEU A 4 -9.26 -2.69 3.89
N ILE A 5 -8.00 -2.81 3.44
CA ILE A 5 -7.58 -2.38 2.11
C ILE A 5 -8.35 -3.18 1.06
N TRP A 6 -8.41 -4.51 1.20
CA TRP A 6 -9.19 -5.35 0.29
C TRP A 6 -10.67 -5.01 0.26
N LYS A 7 -11.27 -4.75 1.41
CA LYS A 7 -12.69 -4.37 1.52
C LYS A 7 -12.96 -3.07 0.77
N GLY A 8 -12.09 -2.06 0.93
CA GLY A 8 -12.21 -0.81 0.19
C GLY A 8 -12.05 -0.99 -1.32
N LEU A 9 -11.09 -1.81 -1.75
CA LEU A 9 -10.84 -2.08 -3.18
C LEU A 9 -11.95 -2.91 -3.85
N LYS A 10 -12.62 -3.80 -3.12
CA LYS A 10 -13.58 -4.77 -3.67
C LYS A 10 -15.05 -4.42 -3.44
N ASN A 11 -15.36 -3.59 -2.45
CA ASN A 11 -16.73 -3.27 -2.07
C ASN A 11 -17.00 -1.76 -2.15
N ARG A 12 -17.38 -1.28 -3.35
CA ARG A 12 -17.72 0.13 -3.60
C ARG A 12 -18.86 0.63 -2.72
N ARG A 13 -19.87 -0.21 -2.44
CA ARG A 13 -21.00 0.18 -1.56
C ARG A 13 -20.54 0.44 -0.14
N TRP A 14 -19.66 -0.41 0.39
CA TRP A 14 -19.07 -0.20 1.71
C TRP A 14 -18.15 1.02 1.72
N LEU A 15 -17.33 1.20 0.68
CA LEU A 15 -16.41 2.33 0.58
C LEU A 15 -17.14 3.68 0.55
N SER A 16 -18.31 3.75 -0.11
CA SER A 16 -19.12 4.98 -0.21
C SER A 16 -19.96 5.29 1.03
N GLN A 17 -19.91 4.46 2.08
CA GLN A 17 -20.63 4.71 3.34
C GLN A 17 -19.80 5.59 4.27
N ASP A 18 -20.42 6.65 4.78
CA ASP A 18 -19.88 7.55 5.80
C ASP A 18 -18.46 8.06 5.48
N GLN A 19 -17.46 7.61 6.24
CA GLN A 19 -16.05 7.99 6.12
C GLN A 19 -15.17 6.79 5.71
N ASN A 20 -15.78 5.71 5.21
CA ASN A 20 -15.04 4.50 4.83
C ASN A 20 -14.05 4.74 3.69
N ILE A 21 -14.26 5.81 2.90
CA ILE A 21 -13.34 6.23 1.82
C ILE A 21 -11.90 6.41 2.32
N TYR A 22 -11.70 6.83 3.57
CA TYR A 22 -10.37 7.06 4.15
C TYR A 22 -9.72 5.81 4.74
N ILE A 23 -10.48 4.74 4.95
CA ILE A 23 -9.98 3.54 5.65
C ILE A 23 -8.83 2.86 4.89
N PRO A 24 -8.87 2.67 3.55
CA PRO A 24 -7.74 2.09 2.82
C PRO A 24 -6.47 2.93 2.98
N TYR A 25 -6.59 4.26 2.93
CA TYR A 25 -5.48 5.18 3.15
C TYR A 25 -4.87 4.98 4.55
N TYR A 26 -5.68 5.05 5.60
CA TYR A 26 -5.17 4.90 6.98
C TYR A 26 -4.60 3.51 7.25
N ALA A 27 -5.21 2.46 6.70
CA ALA A 27 -4.71 1.11 6.83
C ALA A 27 -3.31 0.98 6.22
N ALA A 28 -3.09 1.50 5.00
CA ALA A 28 -1.78 1.54 4.38
C ALA A 28 -0.78 2.44 5.14
N HIS A 29 -1.24 3.60 5.60
CA HIS A 29 -0.40 4.54 6.35
C HIS A 29 0.11 3.96 7.67
N ILE A 30 -0.76 3.27 8.41
CA ILE A 30 -0.41 2.63 9.68
C ILE A 30 0.59 1.49 9.44
N ILE A 31 0.37 0.65 8.42
CA ILE A 31 1.35 -0.39 8.04
C ILE A 31 2.71 0.26 7.82
N GLY A 32 2.81 1.25 6.94
CA GLY A 32 4.08 1.91 6.65
C GLY A 32 4.71 2.57 7.87
N SER A 33 3.93 3.23 8.72
CA SER A 33 4.47 3.98 9.88
C SER A 33 4.99 3.06 10.98
N TYR A 34 4.38 1.90 11.20
CA TYR A 34 4.86 0.93 12.20
C TYR A 34 6.07 0.14 11.71
N THR A 35 6.21 -0.08 10.40
CA THR A 35 7.32 -0.86 9.85
C THR A 35 8.56 -0.03 9.53
N MET A 36 8.45 1.30 9.47
CA MET A 36 9.54 2.16 8.94
C MET A 36 10.89 2.01 9.63
N ASN A 37 10.93 1.66 10.93
CA ASN A 37 12.17 1.53 11.72
C ASN A 37 12.24 0.23 12.54
N MET A 38 11.32 -0.72 12.32
CA MET A 38 11.22 -1.97 13.09
C MET A 38 11.10 -3.17 12.14
N GLU A 39 12.21 -3.89 11.89
CA GLU A 39 12.24 -5.06 10.99
C GLU A 39 11.26 -6.16 11.43
N GLU A 40 11.19 -6.46 12.73
CA GLU A 40 10.24 -7.44 13.28
C GLU A 40 8.78 -7.12 12.90
N PHE A 41 8.39 -5.85 12.96
CA PHE A 41 7.04 -5.43 12.57
C PHE A 41 6.84 -5.53 11.06
N ALA A 42 7.88 -5.29 10.26
CA ALA A 42 7.83 -5.50 8.82
C ALA A 42 7.60 -6.98 8.49
N GLU A 43 8.34 -7.89 9.13
CA GLU A 43 8.18 -9.34 8.96
C GLU A 43 6.79 -9.80 9.36
N GLN A 44 6.29 -9.38 10.53
CA GLN A 44 4.93 -9.68 10.97
C GLN A 44 3.88 -9.15 9.99
N ALA A 45 4.07 -7.94 9.45
CA ALA A 45 3.16 -7.36 8.47
C ALA A 45 3.14 -8.18 7.15
N VAL A 46 4.31 -8.59 6.66
CA VAL A 46 4.44 -9.46 5.48
C VAL A 46 3.75 -10.80 5.71
N GLN A 47 4.00 -11.44 6.86
CA GLN A 47 3.35 -12.70 7.25
C GLN A 47 1.82 -12.55 7.35
N ALA A 48 1.33 -11.39 7.79
CA ALA A 48 -0.09 -11.05 7.81
C ALA A 48 -0.69 -10.73 6.41
N GLY A 49 0.09 -10.87 5.34
CA GLY A 49 -0.39 -10.78 3.96
C GLY A 49 -0.70 -9.35 3.49
N VAL A 50 0.02 -8.33 3.98
CA VAL A 50 -0.23 -6.93 3.58
C VAL A 50 0.27 -6.57 2.19
N VAL A 51 1.24 -7.30 1.63
CA VAL A 51 1.87 -6.94 0.34
C VAL A 51 0.87 -6.96 -0.82
N PRO A 52 0.10 -8.05 -1.07
CA PRO A 52 -0.84 -8.07 -2.21
C PRO A 52 -1.88 -6.94 -2.23
N PRO A 53 -2.58 -6.60 -1.12
CA PRO A 53 -3.51 -5.47 -1.14
C PRO A 53 -2.83 -4.11 -1.30
N LEU A 54 -1.60 -3.93 -0.81
CA LEU A 54 -0.83 -2.70 -1.03
C LEU A 54 -0.46 -2.53 -2.51
N VAL A 55 -0.02 -3.61 -3.16
CA VAL A 55 0.26 -3.60 -4.61
C VAL A 55 -1.00 -3.30 -5.41
N GLU A 56 -2.14 -3.89 -5.04
CA GLU A 56 -3.41 -3.58 -5.71
C GLU A 56 -3.86 -2.12 -5.48
N LEU A 57 -3.61 -1.57 -4.30
CA LEU A 57 -3.89 -0.17 -4.00
C LEU A 57 -3.02 0.76 -4.87
N LEU A 58 -1.74 0.41 -5.05
CA LEU A 58 -0.79 1.13 -5.91
C LEU A 58 -1.21 1.14 -7.39
N ARG A 59 -1.91 0.10 -7.88
CA ARG A 59 -2.45 0.05 -9.26
C ARG A 59 -3.50 1.12 -9.56
N GLY A 60 -3.97 1.88 -8.57
CA GLY A 60 -4.77 3.09 -8.82
C GLY A 60 -6.27 2.86 -8.97
N ARG A 61 -6.85 1.91 -8.21
CA ARG A 61 -8.31 1.71 -8.20
C ARG A 61 -9.10 2.80 -7.45
N LEU A 62 -8.42 3.64 -6.68
CA LEU A 62 -9.01 4.71 -5.87
C LEU A 62 -8.48 6.08 -6.35
N THR A 63 -7.78 6.82 -5.51
CA THR A 63 -7.17 8.10 -5.89
C THR A 63 -5.65 8.05 -5.84
N TRP A 64 -5.02 9.08 -6.39
CA TRP A 64 -3.56 9.26 -6.32
C TRP A 64 -3.02 9.32 -4.88
N VAL A 65 -3.84 9.78 -3.92
CA VAL A 65 -3.47 9.83 -2.49
C VAL A 65 -3.27 8.42 -1.93
N GLU A 66 -4.16 7.48 -2.26
CA GLU A 66 -4.02 6.08 -1.83
C GLU A 66 -2.84 5.38 -2.50
N GLN A 67 -2.55 5.69 -3.77
CA GLN A 67 -1.39 5.12 -4.46
C GLN A 67 -0.07 5.53 -3.79
N ARG A 68 0.05 6.80 -3.39
CA ARG A 68 1.26 7.31 -2.72
C ARG A 68 1.51 6.67 -1.37
N VAL A 69 0.46 6.50 -0.57
CA VAL A 69 0.64 5.83 0.73
C VAL A 69 0.95 4.34 0.54
N ALA A 70 0.40 3.70 -0.49
CA ALA A 70 0.70 2.32 -0.81
C ALA A 70 2.18 2.12 -1.18
N VAL A 71 2.72 2.94 -2.11
CA VAL A 71 4.14 2.84 -2.49
C VAL A 71 5.07 3.17 -1.33
N ARG A 72 4.70 4.14 -0.46
CA ARG A 72 5.47 4.44 0.76
C ARG A 72 5.53 3.23 1.70
N ALA A 73 4.39 2.58 1.95
CA ALA A 73 4.35 1.39 2.80
C ALA A 73 5.17 0.23 2.20
N LEU A 74 5.06 0.00 0.89
CA LEU A 74 5.87 -0.99 0.18
C LEU A 74 7.37 -0.67 0.27
N GLY A 75 7.77 0.59 0.16
CA GLY A 75 9.16 1.02 0.31
C GLY A 75 9.72 0.74 1.70
N HIS A 76 8.96 1.02 2.76
CA HIS A 76 9.38 0.68 4.13
C HIS A 76 9.50 -0.84 4.33
N LEU A 77 8.57 -1.64 3.80
CA LEU A 77 8.69 -3.10 3.82
C LEU A 77 9.90 -3.59 3.02
N ALA A 78 10.23 -2.96 1.89
CA ALA A 78 11.38 -3.33 1.07
C ALA A 78 12.72 -2.89 1.66
N THR A 79 12.75 -2.11 2.75
CA THR A 79 13.99 -1.58 3.34
C THR A 79 14.81 -2.67 4.04
N TYR A 80 14.17 -3.74 4.51
CA TYR A 80 14.83 -4.80 5.27
C TYR A 80 15.12 -6.04 4.43
N SER A 81 16.23 -6.72 4.73
CA SER A 81 16.61 -7.97 4.06
C SER A 81 15.55 -9.06 4.20
N GLY A 82 14.94 -9.21 5.38
CA GLY A 82 13.93 -10.25 5.64
C GLY A 82 12.64 -10.09 4.83
N THR A 83 12.32 -8.87 4.40
CA THR A 83 11.05 -8.55 3.75
C THR A 83 11.19 -8.03 2.32
N PHE A 84 12.41 -7.75 1.85
CA PHE A 84 12.67 -7.28 0.49
C PHE A 84 12.10 -8.23 -0.58
N SER A 85 12.38 -9.53 -0.45
CA SER A 85 11.94 -10.52 -1.45
C SER A 85 10.42 -10.58 -1.58
N ALA A 86 9.68 -10.40 -0.48
CA ALA A 86 8.22 -10.38 -0.49
C ALA A 86 7.67 -9.23 -1.35
N VAL A 87 8.33 -8.07 -1.38
CA VAL A 87 7.97 -6.96 -2.25
C VAL A 87 8.52 -7.16 -3.67
N ALA A 88 9.78 -7.56 -3.80
CA ALA A 88 10.46 -7.73 -5.09
C ALA A 88 9.83 -8.82 -5.98
N ASN A 89 9.20 -9.83 -5.38
CA ASN A 89 8.44 -10.85 -6.12
C ASN A 89 7.21 -10.27 -6.87
N HIS A 90 6.79 -9.04 -6.55
CA HIS A 90 5.82 -8.27 -7.34
C HIS A 90 6.57 -7.36 -8.32
N GLY A 91 6.94 -7.92 -9.47
CA GLY A 91 7.78 -7.24 -10.47
C GLY A 91 7.22 -5.91 -11.00
N GLU A 92 5.92 -5.70 -10.91
CA GLU A 92 5.24 -4.47 -11.33
C GLU A 92 5.44 -3.27 -10.39
N VAL A 93 5.92 -3.49 -9.15
CA VAL A 93 6.01 -2.42 -8.14
C VAL A 93 6.93 -1.28 -8.62
N LEU A 94 8.04 -1.61 -9.27
CA LEU A 94 8.97 -0.62 -9.81
C LEU A 94 8.31 0.24 -10.89
N GLU A 95 7.66 -0.40 -11.86
CA GLU A 95 7.03 0.29 -12.97
C GLU A 95 5.89 1.19 -12.49
N LEU A 96 5.04 0.68 -11.60
CA LEU A 96 3.95 1.47 -11.00
C LEU A 96 4.47 2.66 -10.19
N ALA A 97 5.58 2.50 -9.45
CA ALA A 97 6.20 3.58 -8.71
C ALA A 97 6.74 4.69 -9.64
N ILE A 98 7.38 4.30 -10.75
CA ILE A 98 7.84 5.24 -11.79
C ILE A 98 6.65 5.97 -12.42
N GLN A 99 5.62 5.24 -12.82
CA GLN A 99 4.40 5.82 -13.40
C GLN A 99 3.73 6.82 -12.44
N LEU A 100 3.63 6.47 -11.15
CA LEU A 100 3.07 7.34 -10.12
C LEU A 100 3.89 8.63 -9.96
N ALA A 101 5.22 8.53 -9.98
CA ALA A 101 6.11 9.69 -9.91
C ALA A 101 5.97 10.57 -11.17
N CYS A 102 5.95 9.99 -12.37
CA CYS A 102 5.84 10.74 -13.62
C CYS A 102 4.48 11.44 -13.78
N SER A 103 3.39 10.79 -13.36
CA SER A 103 2.03 11.35 -13.44
C SER A 103 1.75 12.42 -12.38
N SER A 104 2.59 12.52 -11.34
CA SER A 104 2.42 13.51 -10.27
C SER A 104 2.48 14.97 -10.75
N LEU A 105 3.18 15.22 -11.87
CA LEU A 105 3.37 16.57 -12.42
C LEU A 105 2.08 17.23 -12.94
N GLY A 106 1.02 16.45 -13.19
CA GLY A 106 -0.27 16.95 -13.67
C GLY A 106 -1.35 17.09 -12.58
N ILE A 107 -1.02 16.82 -11.32
CA ILE A 107 -1.98 16.71 -10.21
C ILE A 107 -1.73 17.79 -9.13
N VAL A 108 -0.68 18.62 -9.28
CA VAL A 108 -0.35 19.75 -8.39
C VAL A 108 -0.98 21.04 -8.88
#